data_AF-A0A1U8NH03-F1
#
_entry.id   AF-A0A1U8NH03-F1
#
_cell.length_a   1.000
_cell.length_b   1.000
_cell.length_c   1.000
_cell.angle_alpha   90.00
_cell.angle_beta   90.00
_cell.angle_gamma   90.00
#
_symmetry.space_group_name_H-M   'P 1'
#
loop_
_entity.id
_entity.type
_entity.pdbx_description
1 polymer ?
#
loop_
_entity_poly.entity_id
_entity_poly.type
_entity_poly.pdbx_seq_one_letter_code
_entity_poly.pdbx_strand_id
1 'polypeptide(L)'
;MAETIRTSEKPSNSSSLNPPSRIICHVCQKQFSQYTCPRCNSRYCSLPCYKSHSIRCTESFMRENVVEELRHLQSDDQTKWKMLEILKRFHSEDETEPLDEDVDDSILSDDTIQKILSGGEVNINDLSLEEKKRFQRFLASGELSKMIEPWDPWWLKPAARTICLSKDGAQLIQPMANREDLESDQPSDIPCGPKTPLPSLRMLISTEPSPLLAVHLVDIIYSYCFTLRVYNGDWQSDAVGSAMVVLSISSVLGQAGQPETVQEALCYCLEQTCSPAYRHIGGLQFGLALVDDITNLLSLGSPALICMLCDLQRMIMAAGRELKSEKQRKLRKSETKSKLKLAERKVYFIMCWVHEQPNKALSSLAAIVSAEKSSLMEYGGNKSFSRTEKNAAGNKGKALIEEM
;
A
#
# COMPACT_ATOMS: atom_id res chain seq x y z
N MET A 1 -31.93 -39.78 -36.89
CA MET A 1 -32.40 -39.74 -35.49
C MET A 1 -31.37 -40.50 -34.66
N ALA A 2 -30.58 -39.94 -33.76
CA ALA A 2 -30.38 -38.58 -33.27
C ALA A 2 -28.90 -38.50 -32.84
N GLU A 3 -28.22 -37.39 -33.17
CA GLU A 3 -26.84 -37.12 -32.76
C GLU A 3 -26.80 -36.73 -31.27
N THR A 4 -25.91 -37.37 -30.52
CA THR A 4 -25.67 -37.09 -29.11
C THR A 4 -24.73 -35.89 -28.97
N ILE A 5 -25.31 -34.72 -28.68
CA ILE A 5 -24.56 -33.50 -28.33
C ILE A 5 -24.06 -33.63 -26.89
N ARG A 6 -22.74 -33.72 -26.70
CA ARG A 6 -22.07 -33.49 -25.41
C ARG A 6 -21.63 -32.03 -25.34
N THR A 7 -22.34 -31.21 -24.56
CA THR A 7 -21.94 -29.83 -24.22
C THR A 7 -20.83 -29.87 -23.16
N SER A 8 -19.61 -29.50 -23.54
CA SER A 8 -18.51 -29.21 -22.61
C SER A 8 -18.42 -27.70 -22.43
N GLU A 9 -19.11 -27.16 -21.44
CA GLU A 9 -18.89 -25.78 -20.98
C GLU A 9 -17.75 -25.77 -19.95
N LYS A 10 -16.53 -25.50 -20.43
CA LYS A 10 -15.47 -24.90 -19.60
C LYS A 10 -15.45 -23.40 -19.95
N PRO A 11 -15.56 -22.48 -18.98
CA PRO A 11 -15.39 -21.07 -19.28
C PRO A 11 -13.92 -20.84 -19.64
N SER A 12 -13.71 -20.43 -20.89
CA SER A 12 -12.42 -20.02 -21.41
C SER A 12 -11.90 -18.83 -20.61
N ASN A 13 -10.79 -19.01 -19.89
CA ASN A 13 -10.01 -17.89 -19.36
C ASN A 13 -9.61 -16.98 -20.52
N SER A 14 -10.11 -15.76 -20.54
CA SER A 14 -9.72 -14.74 -21.51
C SER A 14 -8.26 -14.34 -21.28
N SER A 15 -7.48 -14.41 -22.36
CA SER A 15 -6.06 -14.11 -22.49
C SER A 15 -5.67 -12.70 -22.00
N SER A 16 -4.47 -12.61 -21.44
CA SER A 16 -3.86 -11.47 -20.74
C SER A 16 -3.13 -10.46 -21.65
N LEU A 17 -3.69 -10.07 -22.80
CA LEU A 17 -2.97 -9.23 -23.79
C LEU A 17 -3.73 -8.00 -24.30
N ASN A 18 -4.72 -7.51 -23.56
CA ASN A 18 -5.22 -6.14 -23.73
C ASN A 18 -5.40 -5.56 -22.33
N PRO A 19 -4.86 -4.37 -22.00
CA PRO A 19 -5.18 -3.77 -20.71
C PRO A 19 -6.69 -3.49 -20.73
N PRO A 20 -7.51 -4.15 -19.90
CA PRO A 20 -8.88 -3.68 -19.73
C PRO A 20 -8.78 -2.22 -19.30
N SER A 21 -9.64 -1.35 -19.82
CA SER A 21 -9.76 0.03 -19.35
C SER A 21 -9.71 0.02 -17.81
N ARG A 22 -8.59 0.47 -17.23
CA ARG A 22 -8.27 0.30 -15.81
C ARG A 22 -9.09 1.30 -15.02
N ILE A 23 -10.35 0.94 -14.76
CA ILE A 23 -11.34 1.83 -14.16
C ILE A 23 -11.42 1.55 -12.66
N ILE A 24 -11.58 2.62 -11.88
CA ILE A 24 -11.62 2.56 -10.42
C ILE A 24 -12.99 2.03 -9.97
N CYS A 25 -13.00 1.28 -8.87
CA CYS A 25 -14.23 0.91 -8.18
C CYS A 25 -14.99 2.17 -7.76
N HIS A 26 -16.20 2.34 -8.29
CA HIS A 26 -17.03 3.52 -8.01
C HIS A 26 -17.49 3.59 -6.56
N VAL A 27 -17.50 2.45 -5.86
CA VAL A 27 -18.02 2.31 -4.51
C VAL A 27 -16.98 2.65 -3.45
N CYS A 28 -15.80 2.00 -3.52
CA CYS A 28 -14.76 2.19 -2.51
C CYS A 28 -13.69 3.19 -2.92
N GLN A 29 -13.55 3.50 -4.22
CA GLN A 29 -12.51 4.37 -4.78
C GLN A 29 -11.06 3.99 -4.38
N LYS A 30 -10.87 2.79 -3.83
CA LYS A 30 -9.57 2.30 -3.31
C LYS A 30 -8.92 1.27 -4.21
N GLN A 31 -9.71 0.52 -4.98
CA GLN A 31 -9.22 -0.56 -5.83
C GLN A 31 -9.71 -0.40 -7.26
N PHE A 32 -9.03 -1.04 -8.20
CA PHE A 32 -9.53 -1.18 -9.57
C PHE A 32 -10.76 -2.09 -9.60
N SER A 33 -11.72 -1.76 -10.47
CA SER A 33 -12.92 -2.55 -10.65
C SER A 33 -12.59 -3.88 -11.33
N GLN A 34 -13.09 -4.97 -10.76
CA GLN A 34 -12.98 -6.31 -11.35
C GLN A 34 -14.28 -6.71 -12.05
N TYR A 35 -15.39 -6.07 -11.67
CA TYR A 35 -16.73 -6.45 -12.11
C TYR A 35 -17.56 -5.21 -12.47
N THR A 36 -18.61 -5.43 -13.24
CA THR A 36 -19.58 -4.40 -13.63
C THR A 36 -20.99 -4.92 -13.35
N CYS A 37 -21.80 -4.14 -12.63
CA CYS A 37 -23.17 -4.51 -12.31
C CYS A 37 -24.01 -4.53 -13.60
N PRO A 38 -24.66 -5.65 -13.96
CA PRO A 38 -25.42 -5.76 -15.21
C PRO A 38 -26.67 -4.85 -15.24
N ARG A 39 -27.16 -4.41 -14.07
CA ARG A 39 -28.38 -3.58 -13.98
C ARG A 39 -28.13 -2.09 -14.12
N CYS A 40 -27.09 -1.58 -13.47
CA CYS A 40 -26.79 -0.14 -13.44
C CYS A 40 -25.46 0.23 -14.07
N ASN A 41 -24.72 -0.76 -14.61
CA ASN A 41 -23.40 -0.59 -15.20
C ASN A 41 -22.34 -0.01 -14.22
N SER A 42 -22.61 -0.04 -12.91
CA SER A 42 -21.68 0.44 -11.89
C SER A 42 -20.53 -0.54 -11.72
N ARG A 43 -19.30 -0.02 -11.71
CA ARG A 43 -18.07 -0.80 -11.63
C ARG A 43 -17.62 -0.97 -10.19
N TYR A 44 -17.33 -2.20 -9.79
CA TYR A 44 -16.97 -2.53 -8.41
C TYR A 44 -15.81 -3.54 -8.33
N CYS A 45 -15.08 -3.54 -7.21
CA CYS A 45 -13.89 -4.39 -7.03
C CYS A 45 -14.19 -5.74 -6.37
N SER A 46 -15.28 -5.86 -5.60
CA SER A 46 -15.55 -7.06 -4.80
C SER A 46 -17.02 -7.17 -4.38
N LEU A 47 -17.42 -8.34 -3.87
CA LEU A 47 -18.79 -8.59 -3.39
C LEU A 47 -19.26 -7.60 -2.31
N PRO A 48 -18.44 -7.18 -1.32
CA PRO A 48 -18.83 -6.10 -0.41
C PRO A 48 -19.23 -4.81 -1.12
N CYS A 49 -18.45 -4.40 -2.13
CA CYS A 49 -18.79 -3.22 -2.95
C CYS A 49 -20.04 -3.46 -3.79
N TYR A 50 -20.25 -4.69 -4.30
CA TYR A 50 -21.52 -5.04 -4.94
C TYR A 50 -22.69 -4.96 -3.95
N LYS A 51 -22.55 -5.34 -2.69
CA LYS A 51 -23.65 -5.25 -1.72
C LYS A 51 -23.98 -3.80 -1.33
N SER A 52 -23.00 -2.90 -1.38
CA SER A 52 -23.19 -1.51 -0.97
C SER A 52 -23.43 -0.52 -2.12
N HIS A 53 -23.24 -0.90 -3.40
CA HIS A 53 -23.35 0.07 -4.51
C HIS A 53 -24.76 0.62 -4.74
N SER A 54 -25.79 -0.21 -4.60
CA SER A 54 -27.19 0.17 -4.80
C SER A 54 -28.12 -0.89 -4.24
N ILE A 55 -28.90 -0.50 -3.23
CA ILE A 55 -29.91 -1.35 -2.58
C ILE A 55 -30.89 -1.90 -3.63
N ARG A 56 -31.29 -1.08 -4.61
CA ARG A 56 -32.21 -1.50 -5.68
C ARG A 56 -31.64 -2.61 -6.57
N CYS A 57 -30.34 -2.55 -6.88
CA CYS A 57 -29.70 -3.57 -7.73
C CYS A 57 -29.45 -4.88 -6.98
N THR A 58 -29.08 -4.79 -5.70
CA THR A 58 -28.81 -5.96 -4.85
C THR A 58 -30.08 -6.66 -4.41
N GLU A 59 -31.10 -5.90 -4.01
CA GLU A 59 -32.38 -6.44 -3.57
C GLU A 59 -33.11 -7.10 -4.74
N SER A 60 -33.16 -6.47 -5.91
CA SER A 60 -33.78 -7.07 -7.10
C SER A 60 -33.10 -8.37 -7.51
N PHE A 61 -31.77 -8.42 -7.50
CA PHE A 61 -31.03 -9.65 -7.81
C PHE A 61 -31.26 -10.74 -6.76
N MET A 62 -31.17 -10.41 -5.46
CA MET A 62 -31.41 -11.37 -4.39
C MET A 62 -32.85 -11.89 -4.41
N ARG A 63 -33.82 -11.00 -4.64
CA ARG A 63 -35.24 -11.36 -4.75
C ARG A 63 -35.49 -12.29 -5.92
N GLU A 64 -34.93 -12.00 -7.09
CA GLU A 64 -35.09 -12.88 -8.26
C GLU A 64 -34.48 -14.26 -8.00
N ASN A 65 -33.26 -14.31 -7.45
CA ASN A 65 -32.58 -15.57 -7.12
C ASN A 65 -33.35 -16.39 -6.06
N VAL A 66 -33.89 -15.73 -5.03
CA VAL A 66 -34.71 -16.38 -4.00
C VAL A 66 -36.04 -16.85 -4.56
N VAL A 67 -36.71 -16.05 -5.40
CA VAL A 67 -37.97 -16.45 -6.03
C VAL A 67 -37.76 -17.60 -7.00
N GLU A 68 -36.65 -17.64 -7.72
CA GLU A 68 -36.29 -18.73 -8.62
C GLU A 68 -36.02 -20.03 -7.85
N GLU A 69 -35.20 -19.99 -6.79
CA GLU A 69 -34.96 -21.16 -5.92
C GLU A 69 -36.24 -21.62 -5.20
N LEU A 70 -37.08 -20.69 -4.71
CA LEU A 70 -38.36 -21.03 -4.09
C LEU A 70 -39.37 -21.62 -5.08
N ARG A 71 -39.28 -21.31 -6.38
CA ARG A 71 -40.10 -21.96 -7.41
C ARG A 71 -39.66 -23.41 -7.64
N HIS A 72 -38.39 -23.72 -7.43
CA HIS A 72 -37.86 -25.08 -7.51
C HIS A 72 -38.11 -25.88 -6.22
N LEU A 73 -38.26 -25.21 -5.08
CA LEU A 73 -38.67 -25.79 -3.81
C LEU A 73 -40.20 -25.74 -3.65
N GLN A 74 -40.92 -26.70 -4.22
CA GLN A 74 -42.30 -26.94 -3.79
C GLN A 74 -42.30 -27.42 -2.34
N SER A 75 -42.58 -26.51 -1.40
CA SER A 75 -42.69 -26.82 0.02
C SER A 75 -44.15 -27.08 0.38
N ASP A 76 -44.37 -28.27 0.95
CA ASP A 76 -45.65 -28.67 1.54
C ASP A 76 -45.97 -27.77 2.75
N ASP A 77 -47.24 -27.37 2.91
CA ASP A 77 -47.64 -26.30 3.84
C ASP A 77 -47.32 -26.61 5.32
N GLN A 78 -47.14 -27.89 5.64
CA GLN A 78 -46.72 -28.35 6.96
C GLN A 78 -45.30 -27.92 7.34
N THR A 79 -44.41 -27.75 6.35
CA THR A 79 -43.01 -27.36 6.57
C THR A 79 -42.90 -25.86 6.87
N LYS A 80 -43.73 -25.05 6.23
CA LYS A 80 -43.81 -23.60 6.47
C LYS A 80 -44.28 -23.28 7.88
N TRP A 81 -45.25 -24.04 8.40
CA TRP A 81 -45.77 -23.84 9.75
C TRP A 81 -44.71 -24.13 10.82
N LYS A 82 -43.96 -25.23 10.67
CA LYS A 82 -42.85 -25.58 11.56
C LYS A 82 -41.72 -24.55 11.55
N MET A 83 -41.40 -23.97 10.38
CA MET A 83 -40.36 -22.94 10.26
C MET A 83 -40.77 -21.61 10.93
N LEU A 84 -42.05 -21.23 10.84
CA LEU A 84 -42.59 -20.06 11.54
C LEU A 84 -42.57 -20.24 13.06
N GLU A 85 -42.80 -21.45 13.56
CA GLU A 85 -42.76 -21.76 14.98
C GLU A 85 -41.34 -21.66 15.57
N ILE A 86 -40.32 -22.11 14.82
CA ILE A 86 -38.90 -22.00 15.21
C ILE A 86 -38.45 -20.53 15.27
N LEU A 87 -38.83 -19.71 14.29
CA LEU A 87 -38.51 -18.27 14.27
C LEU A 87 -39.17 -17.51 15.42
N LYS A 88 -40.40 -17.90 15.79
CA LYS A 88 -41.11 -17.32 16.94
C LYS A 88 -40.41 -17.64 18.26
N ARG A 89 -39.90 -18.86 18.40
CA ARG A 89 -39.15 -19.31 19.58
C ARG A 89 -37.83 -18.55 19.73
N PHE A 90 -37.08 -18.36 18.64
CA PHE A 90 -35.79 -17.66 18.66
C PHE A 90 -35.95 -16.18 19.05
N HIS A 91 -36.97 -15.50 18.52
CA HIS A 91 -37.30 -14.13 18.93
C HIS A 91 -37.78 -13.99 20.38
N SER A 92 -38.20 -15.08 21.02
CA SER A 92 -38.60 -15.10 22.44
C SER A 92 -37.41 -15.36 23.38
N GLU A 93 -36.32 -15.93 22.86
CA GLU A 93 -35.12 -16.34 23.62
C GLU A 93 -34.03 -15.23 23.62
N ASP A 94 -34.12 -14.23 22.71
CA ASP A 94 -33.17 -13.11 22.58
C ASP A 94 -33.40 -11.92 23.55
N GLU A 95 -34.48 -11.90 24.35
CA GLU A 95 -34.76 -10.83 25.33
C GLU A 95 -34.08 -11.03 26.72
N THR A 96 -33.20 -12.02 26.86
CA THR A 96 -32.46 -12.26 28.10
C THR A 96 -31.00 -12.55 27.83
N GLU A 97 -30.21 -11.50 27.57
CA GLU A 97 -28.77 -11.53 27.82
C GLU A 97 -28.45 -10.73 29.10
N PRO A 98 -27.69 -11.30 30.05
CA PRO A 98 -27.21 -10.56 31.21
C PRO A 98 -26.18 -9.51 30.79
N LEU A 99 -26.32 -8.31 31.33
CA LEU A 99 -25.31 -7.26 31.29
C LEU A 99 -24.08 -7.77 32.07
N ASP A 100 -22.98 -8.00 31.38
CA ASP A 100 -21.71 -8.43 31.97
C ASP A 100 -21.17 -7.34 32.91
N GLU A 101 -20.76 -7.80 34.09
CA GLU A 101 -20.33 -7.07 35.27
C GLU A 101 -19.02 -6.27 35.07
N ASP A 102 -18.96 -5.14 35.77
CA ASP A 102 -17.82 -4.29 36.10
C ASP A 102 -16.41 -4.79 35.71
N VAL A 103 -15.86 -4.20 34.64
CA VAL A 103 -14.46 -4.38 34.25
C VAL A 103 -13.57 -3.46 35.09
N ASP A 104 -12.71 -4.08 35.89
CA ASP A 104 -11.59 -3.48 36.61
C ASP A 104 -10.83 -2.44 35.73
N ASP A 105 -10.79 -1.20 36.23
CA ASP A 105 -10.24 -0.03 35.52
C ASP A 105 -8.71 -0.03 35.43
N SER A 106 -8.02 -1.02 36.00
CA SER A 106 -6.56 -1.10 35.93
C SER A 106 -6.08 -1.29 34.49
N ILE A 107 -5.29 -0.32 34.00
CA ILE A 107 -4.84 -0.22 32.61
C ILE A 107 -3.77 -1.29 32.29
N LEU A 108 -3.00 -1.71 33.31
CA LEU A 108 -1.92 -2.69 33.23
C LEU A 108 -1.84 -3.49 34.54
N SER A 109 -1.32 -4.71 34.46
CA SER A 109 -0.93 -5.57 35.58
C SER A 109 0.30 -5.01 36.29
N ASP A 110 0.38 -5.24 37.60
CA ASP A 110 1.50 -4.77 38.44
C ASP A 110 2.86 -5.30 37.96
N ASP A 111 2.91 -6.53 37.43
CA ASP A 111 4.12 -7.13 36.87
C ASP A 111 4.61 -6.38 35.62
N THR A 112 3.68 -5.97 34.75
CA THR A 112 4.00 -5.18 33.55
C THR A 112 4.44 -3.77 33.94
N ILE A 113 3.79 -3.16 34.92
CA ILE A 113 4.17 -1.83 35.44
C ILE A 113 5.58 -1.86 36.03
N GLN A 114 5.92 -2.88 36.84
CA GLN A 114 7.27 -3.01 37.40
C GLN A 114 8.34 -3.24 36.32
N LYS A 115 8.02 -3.98 35.26
CA LYS A 115 8.93 -4.19 34.12
C LYS A 115 9.21 -2.90 33.35
N ILE A 116 8.19 -2.06 33.16
CA ILE A 116 8.34 -0.74 32.52
C ILE A 116 9.17 0.18 33.42
N LEU A 117 8.87 0.23 34.72
CA LEU A 117 9.56 1.08 35.68
C LEU A 117 11.03 0.69 35.89
N SER A 118 11.38 -0.59 35.65
CA SER A 118 12.77 -1.06 35.66
C SER A 118 13.51 -0.81 34.35
N GLY A 119 12.88 -0.16 33.36
CA GLY A 119 13.48 0.18 32.07
C GLY A 119 13.58 -1.01 31.09
N GLY A 120 12.85 -2.09 31.33
CA GLY A 120 12.81 -3.24 30.43
C GLY A 120 11.91 -3.01 29.21
N GLU A 121 12.33 -3.48 28.05
CA GLU A 121 11.45 -3.56 26.87
C GLU A 121 10.33 -4.57 27.15
N VAL A 122 9.07 -4.12 27.03
CA VAL A 122 7.88 -4.98 27.15
C VAL A 122 7.49 -5.46 25.77
N ASN A 123 7.47 -6.78 25.59
CA ASN A 123 7.02 -7.41 24.36
C ASN A 123 5.54 -7.80 24.48
N ILE A 124 4.84 -7.95 23.34
CA ILE A 124 3.45 -8.44 23.35
C ILE A 124 3.30 -9.77 24.09
N ASN A 125 4.34 -10.61 24.10
CA ASN A 125 4.32 -11.89 24.80
C ASN A 125 4.27 -11.76 26.33
N ASP A 126 4.77 -10.66 26.88
CA ASP A 126 4.82 -10.39 28.32
C ASP A 126 3.47 -9.96 28.90
N LEU A 127 2.54 -9.54 28.04
CA LEU A 127 1.23 -9.06 28.44
C LEU A 127 0.30 -10.23 28.85
N SER A 128 -0.55 -9.99 29.84
CA SER A 128 -1.66 -10.87 30.21
C SER A 128 -2.67 -11.03 29.06
N LEU A 129 -3.57 -12.01 29.18
CA LEU A 129 -4.56 -12.26 28.14
C LEU A 129 -5.58 -11.12 28.05
N GLU A 130 -5.88 -10.49 29.18
CA GLU A 130 -6.76 -9.33 29.34
C GLU A 130 -6.11 -8.08 28.72
N GLU A 131 -4.83 -7.84 28.99
CA GLU A 131 -4.05 -6.74 28.40
C GLU A 131 -3.92 -6.90 26.88
N LYS A 132 -3.64 -8.12 26.39
CA LYS A 132 -3.62 -8.44 24.96
C LYS A 132 -4.96 -8.13 24.30
N LYS A 133 -6.07 -8.55 24.92
CA LYS A 133 -7.42 -8.25 24.42
C LYS A 133 -7.70 -6.75 24.42
N ARG A 134 -7.32 -6.03 25.48
CA ARG A 134 -7.49 -4.57 25.57
C ARG A 134 -6.67 -3.85 24.51
N PHE A 135 -5.40 -4.21 24.33
CA PHE A 135 -4.52 -3.70 23.28
C PHE A 135 -5.10 -3.95 21.88
N GLN A 136 -5.58 -5.17 21.61
CA GLN A 136 -6.25 -5.50 20.34
C GLN A 136 -7.53 -4.68 20.12
N ARG A 137 -8.32 -4.45 21.17
CA ARG A 137 -9.52 -3.61 21.12
C ARG A 137 -9.14 -2.16 20.82
N PHE A 138 -8.05 -1.68 21.42
CA PHE A 138 -7.49 -0.36 21.18
C PHE A 138 -6.94 -0.21 19.74
N LEU A 139 -6.27 -1.24 19.22
CA LEU A 139 -5.86 -1.32 17.81
C LEU A 139 -7.07 -1.28 16.88
N ALA A 140 -8.11 -2.07 17.17
CA ALA A 140 -9.33 -2.14 16.36
C ALA A 140 -10.14 -0.82 16.39
N SER A 141 -10.14 -0.12 17.52
CA SER A 141 -10.78 1.20 17.67
C SER A 141 -10.05 2.32 16.93
N GLY A 142 -8.78 2.10 16.55
CA GLY A 142 -7.93 3.10 15.91
C GLY A 142 -7.39 4.18 16.85
N GLU A 143 -7.62 4.07 18.17
CA GLU A 143 -7.13 5.06 19.15
C GLU A 143 -5.60 5.12 19.21
N LEU A 144 -4.91 3.99 19.03
CA LEU A 144 -3.44 3.94 18.93
C LEU A 144 -2.90 4.80 17.78
N SER A 145 -3.65 4.95 16.69
CA SER A 145 -3.22 5.80 15.57
C SER A 145 -3.03 7.26 15.97
N LYS A 146 -3.67 7.73 17.04
CA LYS A 146 -3.53 9.11 17.54
C LYS A 146 -2.27 9.33 18.35
N MET A 147 -1.66 8.25 18.85
CA MET A 147 -0.45 8.28 19.67
C MET A 147 0.82 8.08 18.86
N ILE A 148 0.69 7.65 17.59
CA ILE A 148 1.83 7.46 16.69
C ILE A 148 2.03 8.75 15.90
N GLU A 149 3.20 9.35 16.03
CA GLU A 149 3.59 10.48 15.20
C GLU A 149 3.85 10.01 13.75
N PRO A 150 3.17 10.61 12.75
CA PRO A 150 3.41 10.30 11.35
C PRO A 150 4.84 10.68 10.97
N TRP A 151 5.54 9.77 10.30
CA TRP A 151 6.87 10.02 9.77
C TRP A 151 6.81 10.95 8.56
N ASP A 152 7.60 12.02 8.64
CA ASP A 152 7.82 12.91 7.51
C ASP A 152 8.91 12.36 6.59
N PRO A 153 8.58 12.06 5.32
CA PRO A 153 9.55 11.51 4.39
C PRO A 153 10.76 12.42 4.21
N TRP A 154 11.95 11.85 4.35
CA TRP A 154 13.20 12.61 4.31
C TRP A 154 13.37 13.40 3.00
N TRP A 155 12.84 12.90 1.87
CA TRP A 155 12.91 13.56 0.56
C TRP A 155 12.04 14.81 0.44
N LEU A 156 11.11 15.05 1.36
CA LEU A 156 10.33 16.29 1.42
C LEU A 156 11.01 17.36 2.28
N LYS A 157 12.02 16.98 3.08
CA LYS A 157 12.71 17.91 3.99
C LYS A 157 13.65 18.83 3.20
N PRO A 158 13.81 20.11 3.59
CA PRO A 158 14.75 21.03 2.94
C PRO A 158 16.19 20.51 2.89
N ALA A 159 16.61 19.75 3.90
CA ALA A 159 17.92 19.12 3.98
C ALA A 159 18.19 18.11 2.85
N ALA A 160 17.16 17.56 2.21
CA ALA A 160 17.34 16.67 1.06
C ALA A 160 17.90 17.40 -0.17
N ARG A 161 17.66 18.72 -0.29
CA ARG A 161 18.21 19.55 -1.38
C ARG A 161 19.69 19.85 -1.22
N THR A 162 20.24 19.63 -0.03
CA THR A 162 21.65 19.88 0.29
C THR A 162 22.50 18.61 0.23
N ILE A 163 21.94 17.48 -0.21
CA ILE A 163 22.68 16.22 -0.35
C ILE A 163 23.74 16.36 -1.45
N CYS A 164 25.00 16.19 -1.06
CA CYS A 164 26.15 16.23 -1.96
C CYS A 164 27.00 14.96 -1.79
N LEU A 165 27.41 14.37 -2.91
CA LEU A 165 28.35 13.26 -2.96
C LEU A 165 29.66 13.71 -3.62
N SER A 166 30.72 12.95 -3.40
CA SER A 166 31.99 13.16 -4.10
C SER A 166 31.82 12.91 -5.59
N LYS A 167 32.82 13.34 -6.39
CA LYS A 167 32.83 13.07 -7.83
C LYS A 167 32.78 11.57 -8.15
N ASP A 168 33.30 10.75 -7.25
CA ASP A 168 33.31 9.29 -7.37
C ASP A 168 32.09 8.63 -6.70
N GLY A 169 31.09 9.43 -6.29
CA GLY A 169 29.82 8.98 -5.74
C GLY A 169 29.85 8.65 -4.24
N ALA A 170 30.99 8.77 -3.56
CA ALA A 170 31.12 8.47 -2.13
C ALA A 170 30.61 9.61 -1.23
N GLN A 171 30.17 9.29 -0.01
CA GLN A 171 29.72 10.29 0.96
C GLN A 171 30.87 11.24 1.37
N LEU A 172 30.62 12.55 1.29
CA LEU A 172 31.63 13.60 1.60
C LEU A 172 31.89 13.77 3.10
N ILE A 173 30.89 13.51 3.94
CA ILE A 173 30.98 13.65 5.39
C ILE A 173 30.84 12.25 6.00
N GLN A 174 31.91 11.75 6.61
CA GLN A 174 31.88 10.55 7.45
C GLN A 174 31.64 11.00 8.90
N PRO A 175 30.65 10.43 9.62
CA PRO A 175 30.64 10.54 11.08
C PRO A 175 31.98 10.00 11.57
N MET A 176 32.78 10.82 12.25
CA MET A 176 34.01 10.34 12.86
C MET A 176 33.63 9.30 13.92
N ALA A 177 33.89 8.02 13.63
CA ALA A 177 33.91 7.00 14.66
C ALA A 177 35.10 7.32 15.59
N ASN A 178 34.83 8.14 16.61
CA ASN A 178 35.57 8.36 17.86
C ASN A 178 35.47 9.82 18.28
N ARG A 179 34.47 10.12 19.12
CA ARG A 179 34.61 10.89 20.35
C ARG A 179 33.42 10.54 21.22
N GLU A 180 33.70 9.73 22.24
CA GLU A 180 32.92 9.77 23.48
C GLU A 180 32.82 11.25 23.88
N ASP A 181 31.63 11.70 24.26
CA ASP A 181 31.25 13.08 24.59
C ASP A 181 30.75 13.93 23.40
N LEU A 182 29.44 13.83 23.13
CA LEU A 182 28.47 14.93 23.29
C LEU A 182 27.09 14.43 22.82
N GLU A 183 26.15 14.37 23.75
CA GLU A 183 24.73 14.08 23.54
C GLU A 183 24.10 15.10 22.58
N SER A 184 24.18 14.81 21.28
CA SER A 184 23.29 15.34 20.25
C SER A 184 23.32 14.41 19.03
N ASP A 185 23.19 13.10 19.27
CA ASP A 185 22.91 12.10 18.24
C ASP A 185 21.44 12.24 17.82
N GLN A 186 21.13 13.28 17.05
CA GLN A 186 19.99 13.22 16.16
C GLN A 186 20.44 12.40 14.96
N PRO A 187 19.99 11.14 14.79
CA PRO A 187 20.29 10.40 13.57
C PRO A 187 19.81 11.28 12.41
N SER A 188 20.72 11.60 11.49
CA SER A 188 20.32 12.35 10.30
C SER A 188 19.19 11.56 9.61
N ASP A 189 17.99 12.15 9.53
CA ASP A 189 16.81 11.54 8.91
C ASP A 189 17.06 11.10 7.45
N ILE A 190 18.09 11.65 6.83
CA ILE A 190 18.50 11.35 5.46
C ILE A 190 19.36 10.09 5.45
N PRO A 191 19.03 9.09 4.60
CA PRO A 191 19.83 7.89 4.47
C PRO A 191 21.27 8.19 4.04
N CYS A 192 22.23 7.47 4.64
CA CYS A 192 23.63 7.60 4.26
C CYS A 192 23.87 7.07 2.83
N GLY A 193 24.69 7.81 2.08
CA GLY A 193 25.21 7.41 0.78
C GLY A 193 26.28 6.30 0.87
N PRO A 194 26.89 5.91 -0.26
CA PRO A 194 27.85 4.83 -0.28
C PRO A 194 29.17 5.28 0.36
N LYS A 195 29.76 4.39 1.17
CA LYS A 195 31.04 4.63 1.85
C LYS A 195 32.23 4.51 0.90
N THR A 196 32.07 3.72 -0.16
CA THR A 196 33.09 3.46 -1.18
C THR A 196 32.71 4.15 -2.49
N PRO A 197 33.69 4.57 -3.29
CA PRO A 197 33.45 5.05 -4.65
C PRO A 197 32.61 4.07 -5.48
N LEU A 198 31.70 4.60 -6.29
CA LEU A 198 30.92 3.81 -7.23
C LEU A 198 31.77 3.51 -8.47
N PRO A 199 31.86 2.24 -8.91
CA PRO A 199 32.58 1.92 -10.12
C PRO A 199 31.83 2.43 -11.36
N SER A 200 32.56 2.68 -12.45
CA SER A 200 31.91 2.97 -13.73
C SER A 200 31.14 1.75 -14.24
N LEU A 201 30.01 2.00 -14.88
CA LEU A 201 29.17 0.97 -15.51
C LEU A 201 29.94 0.07 -16.48
N ARG A 202 30.93 0.63 -17.19
CA ARG A 202 31.75 -0.12 -18.15
C ARG A 202 32.57 -1.23 -17.50
N MET A 203 32.80 -1.15 -16.18
CA MET A 203 33.44 -2.22 -15.42
C MET A 203 32.48 -3.36 -15.07
N LEU A 204 31.18 -3.10 -15.08
CA LEU A 204 30.13 -4.05 -14.72
C LEU A 204 29.54 -4.76 -15.95
N ILE A 205 29.49 -4.08 -17.10
CA ILE A 205 28.93 -4.61 -18.34
C ILE A 205 29.87 -4.36 -19.53
N SER A 206 29.93 -5.35 -20.42
CA SER A 206 30.69 -5.26 -21.68
C SER A 206 29.87 -4.67 -22.84
N THR A 207 28.56 -4.53 -22.66
CA THR A 207 27.61 -4.02 -23.65
C THR A 207 27.02 -2.69 -23.20
N GLU A 208 26.36 -1.98 -24.11
CA GLU A 208 25.63 -0.77 -23.72
C GLU A 208 24.51 -1.09 -22.72
N PRO A 209 24.27 -0.19 -21.74
CA PRO A 209 23.18 -0.37 -20.79
C PRO A 209 21.83 -0.28 -21.50
N SER A 210 20.86 -1.07 -21.02
CA SER A 210 19.50 -1.06 -21.58
C SER A 210 18.88 0.35 -21.50
N PRO A 211 18.17 0.81 -22.54
CA PRO A 211 17.46 2.10 -22.50
C PRO A 211 16.30 2.10 -21.48
N LEU A 212 15.85 0.92 -21.02
CA LEU A 212 14.74 0.78 -20.09
C LEU A 212 15.11 1.04 -18.62
N LEU A 213 16.39 1.31 -18.31
CA LEU A 213 16.83 1.51 -16.92
C LEU A 213 16.16 2.73 -16.25
N ALA A 214 15.83 3.76 -17.01
CA ALA A 214 15.05 4.90 -16.52
C ALA A 214 13.64 4.50 -16.08
N VAL A 215 12.98 3.60 -16.83
CA VAL A 215 11.65 3.07 -16.50
C VAL A 215 11.75 2.15 -15.28
N HIS A 216 12.76 1.30 -15.23
CA HIS A 216 13.02 0.42 -14.07
C HIS A 216 13.27 1.22 -12.79
N LEU A 217 13.96 2.36 -12.89
CA LEU A 217 14.18 3.25 -11.76
C LEU A 217 12.85 3.78 -11.19
N VAL A 218 11.85 4.11 -12.02
CA VAL A 218 10.54 4.57 -11.54
C VAL A 218 9.83 3.50 -10.70
N ASP A 219 9.79 2.24 -11.15
CA ASP A 219 9.24 1.11 -10.41
C ASP A 219 9.95 0.93 -9.05
N ILE A 220 11.29 1.04 -9.05
CA ILE A 220 12.10 0.90 -7.83
C ILE A 220 11.84 2.05 -6.84
N ILE A 221 11.82 3.30 -7.31
CA ILE A 221 11.51 4.47 -6.46
C ILE A 221 10.11 4.30 -5.85
N TYR A 222 9.11 3.93 -6.66
CA TYR A 222 7.75 3.69 -6.16
C TYR A 222 7.77 2.65 -5.03
N SER A 223 8.40 1.50 -5.26
CA SER A 223 8.42 0.41 -4.29
C SER A 223 9.14 0.78 -2.99
N TYR A 224 10.21 1.59 -3.05
CA TYR A 224 10.90 2.10 -1.88
C TYR A 224 10.02 3.09 -1.09
N CYS A 225 9.43 4.08 -1.76
CA CYS A 225 8.55 5.06 -1.12
C CYS A 225 7.34 4.39 -0.49
N PHE A 226 6.74 3.40 -1.18
CA PHE A 226 5.64 2.61 -0.65
C PHE A 226 6.05 1.95 0.66
N THR A 227 7.16 1.21 0.66
CA THR A 227 7.63 0.49 1.84
C THR A 227 7.91 1.42 3.01
N LEU A 228 8.62 2.53 2.81
CA LEU A 228 8.91 3.45 3.91
C LEU A 228 7.65 4.10 4.49
N ARG A 229 6.65 4.43 3.66
CA ARG A 229 5.38 4.95 4.18
C ARG A 229 4.60 3.90 4.96
N VAL A 230 4.67 2.63 4.57
CA VAL A 230 4.03 1.53 5.32
C VAL A 230 4.71 1.29 6.66
N TYR A 231 6.04 1.44 6.72
CA TYR A 231 6.84 1.23 7.91
C TYR A 231 7.10 2.51 8.73
N ASN A 232 6.41 3.61 8.41
CA ASN A 232 6.60 4.91 9.08
C ASN A 232 8.09 5.32 9.18
N GLY A 233 8.86 5.07 8.11
CA GLY A 233 10.29 5.36 8.04
C GLY A 233 11.23 4.31 8.67
N ASP A 234 10.73 3.41 9.52
CA ASP A 234 11.53 2.43 10.26
C ASP A 234 11.40 1.02 9.67
N TRP A 235 12.09 0.80 8.55
CA TRP A 235 12.15 -0.52 7.92
C TRP A 235 12.98 -1.52 8.72
N GLN A 236 13.85 -1.06 9.62
CA GLN A 236 14.77 -1.88 10.40
C GLN A 236 14.05 -2.72 11.44
N SER A 237 12.90 -2.24 11.95
CA SER A 237 12.02 -2.97 12.87
C SER A 237 11.60 -4.34 12.35
N ASP A 238 11.43 -4.49 11.03
CA ASP A 238 11.14 -5.75 10.35
C ASP A 238 11.73 -5.70 8.92
N ALA A 239 13.05 -5.95 8.85
CA ALA A 239 13.77 -5.86 7.58
C ALA A 239 13.27 -6.90 6.57
N VAL A 240 12.92 -8.11 7.03
CA VAL A 240 12.38 -9.17 6.18
C VAL A 240 11.05 -8.76 5.57
N GLY A 241 10.08 -8.33 6.37
CA GLY A 241 8.80 -7.87 5.87
C GLY A 241 8.95 -6.66 4.96
N SER A 242 9.79 -5.69 5.32
CA SER A 242 10.08 -4.52 4.49
C SER A 242 10.60 -4.91 3.11
N ALA A 243 11.59 -5.81 3.04
CA ALA A 243 12.11 -6.30 1.77
C ALA A 243 11.05 -7.11 0.98
N MET A 244 10.19 -7.87 1.65
CA MET A 244 9.10 -8.59 1.00
C MET A 244 8.02 -7.65 0.44
N VAL A 245 7.76 -6.51 1.09
CA VAL A 245 6.88 -5.46 0.55
C VAL A 245 7.49 -4.83 -0.71
N VAL A 246 8.79 -4.51 -0.71
CA VAL A 246 9.47 -4.05 -1.93
C VAL A 246 9.28 -5.05 -3.08
N LEU A 247 9.52 -6.34 -2.82
CA LEU A 247 9.40 -7.40 -3.82
C LEU A 247 7.95 -7.66 -4.26
N SER A 248 6.94 -7.36 -3.43
CA SER A 248 5.54 -7.53 -3.83
C SER A 248 5.04 -6.38 -4.70
N ILE A 249 5.50 -5.16 -4.45
CA ILE A 249 5.10 -3.94 -5.18
C ILE A 249 5.87 -3.78 -6.50
N SER A 250 7.15 -4.15 -6.51
CA SER A 250 8.05 -3.96 -7.66
C SER A 250 7.93 -5.09 -8.68
N SER A 251 7.58 -4.76 -9.94
CA SER A 251 7.66 -5.71 -11.04
C SER A 251 9.11 -6.07 -11.35
N VAL A 252 10.01 -5.08 -11.26
CA VAL A 252 11.42 -5.15 -11.66
C VAL A 252 12.24 -5.99 -10.69
N LEU A 253 12.03 -5.84 -9.38
CA LEU A 253 12.74 -6.56 -8.32
C LEU A 253 12.05 -7.87 -7.95
N GLY A 254 10.71 -7.89 -7.95
CA GLY A 254 9.92 -9.04 -7.50
C GLY A 254 9.66 -10.12 -8.54
N GLN A 255 9.23 -9.70 -9.73
CA GLN A 255 8.75 -10.60 -10.80
C GLN A 255 9.72 -10.70 -11.98
N ALA A 256 10.89 -10.06 -11.89
CA ALA A 256 11.83 -9.90 -13.00
C ALA A 256 11.18 -9.30 -14.27
N GLY A 257 10.15 -8.47 -14.09
CA GLY A 257 9.51 -7.71 -15.15
C GLY A 257 10.48 -6.74 -15.82
N GLN A 258 10.15 -6.38 -17.05
CA GLN A 258 10.89 -5.42 -17.87
C GLN A 258 9.90 -4.39 -18.44
N PRO A 259 9.30 -3.53 -17.58
CA PRO A 259 8.36 -2.53 -18.06
C PRO A 259 9.03 -1.63 -19.09
N GLU A 260 8.38 -1.45 -20.23
CA GLU A 260 8.93 -0.70 -21.37
C GLU A 260 8.59 0.79 -21.30
N THR A 261 7.55 1.14 -20.54
CA THR A 261 7.06 2.52 -20.41
C THR A 261 6.87 2.91 -18.94
N VAL A 262 6.97 4.22 -18.66
CA VAL A 262 6.66 4.78 -17.33
C VAL A 262 5.23 4.46 -16.92
N GLN A 263 4.30 4.55 -17.87
CA GLN A 263 2.89 4.19 -17.67
C GLN A 263 2.75 2.74 -17.18
N GLU A 264 3.40 1.78 -17.84
CA GLU A 264 3.35 0.37 -17.47
C GLU A 264 3.90 0.12 -16.06
N ALA A 265 5.06 0.70 -15.75
CA ALA A 265 5.67 0.60 -14.42
C ALA A 265 4.74 1.14 -13.32
N LEU A 266 4.23 2.36 -13.50
CA LEU A 266 3.31 2.99 -12.53
C LEU A 266 2.01 2.20 -12.40
N CYS A 267 1.44 1.74 -13.50
CA CYS A 267 0.19 0.99 -13.47
C CYS A 267 0.34 -0.33 -12.71
N TYR A 268 1.44 -1.06 -12.90
CA TYR A 268 1.71 -2.28 -12.12
C TYR A 268 1.81 -1.98 -10.62
N CYS A 269 2.60 -0.98 -10.24
CA CYS A 269 2.77 -0.61 -8.83
C CYS A 269 1.47 -0.13 -8.18
N LEU A 270 0.65 0.64 -8.91
CA LEU A 270 -0.67 1.09 -8.47
C LEU A 270 -1.63 -0.09 -8.29
N GLU A 271 -1.60 -1.08 -9.17
CA GLU A 271 -2.40 -2.31 -9.03
C GLU A 271 -2.02 -3.09 -7.77
N GLN A 272 -0.72 -3.23 -7.49
CA GLN A 272 -0.28 -3.87 -6.25
C GLN A 272 -0.71 -3.06 -5.03
N THR A 273 -0.58 -1.74 -5.07
CA THR A 273 -1.05 -0.83 -3.99
C THR A 273 -2.56 -0.95 -3.76
N CYS A 274 -3.31 -1.11 -4.83
CA CYS A 274 -4.76 -1.29 -4.83
C CYS A 274 -5.21 -2.74 -4.55
N SER A 275 -4.26 -3.67 -4.39
CA SER A 275 -4.57 -5.09 -4.19
C SER A 275 -5.26 -5.31 -2.83
N PRO A 276 -5.95 -6.45 -2.64
CA PRO A 276 -6.55 -6.80 -1.36
C PRO A 276 -5.56 -6.82 -0.18
N ALA A 277 -4.27 -7.06 -0.45
CA ALA A 277 -3.22 -7.06 0.57
C ALA A 277 -3.00 -5.65 1.16
N TYR A 278 -3.06 -4.62 0.33
CA TYR A 278 -2.70 -3.23 0.71
C TYR A 278 -3.88 -2.25 0.69
N ARG A 279 -5.10 -2.70 0.37
CA ARG A 279 -6.31 -1.86 0.31
C ARG A 279 -6.61 -1.03 1.57
N HIS A 280 -6.10 -1.45 2.72
CA HIS A 280 -6.33 -0.79 4.01
C HIS A 280 -5.45 0.46 4.20
N ILE A 281 -4.37 0.61 3.42
CA ILE A 281 -3.34 1.66 3.57
C ILE A 281 -3.73 2.97 2.86
N GLY A 282 -4.83 2.97 2.11
CA GLY A 282 -5.37 4.19 1.47
C GLY A 282 -5.75 4.01 0.00
N GLY A 283 -5.39 2.88 -0.61
CA GLY A 283 -5.78 2.53 -1.98
C GLY A 283 -5.21 3.50 -3.01
N LEU A 284 -5.99 3.84 -4.03
CA LEU A 284 -5.51 4.64 -5.16
C LEU A 284 -4.98 6.02 -4.77
N GLN A 285 -5.64 6.75 -3.87
CA GLN A 285 -5.18 8.10 -3.48
C GLN A 285 -3.79 8.05 -2.83
N PHE A 286 -3.54 7.03 -2.00
CA PHE A 286 -2.22 6.76 -1.46
C PHE A 286 -1.22 6.41 -2.58
N GLY A 287 -1.62 5.59 -3.54
CA GLY A 287 -0.82 5.29 -4.72
C GLY A 287 -0.45 6.54 -5.56
N LEU A 288 -1.38 7.47 -5.76
CA LEU A 288 -1.13 8.72 -6.49
C LEU A 288 -0.22 9.68 -5.72
N ALA A 289 -0.26 9.69 -4.39
CA ALA A 289 0.68 10.42 -3.56
C ALA A 289 2.10 9.86 -3.67
N LEU A 290 2.25 8.53 -3.81
CA LEU A 290 3.56 7.91 -4.08
C LEU A 290 4.14 8.33 -5.44
N VAL A 291 3.29 8.64 -6.43
CA VAL A 291 3.77 9.20 -7.70
C VAL A 291 4.32 10.62 -7.54
N ASP A 292 3.80 11.40 -6.58
CA ASP A 292 4.43 12.68 -6.20
C ASP A 292 5.78 12.45 -5.53
N ASP A 293 5.90 11.45 -4.66
CA ASP A 293 7.18 11.12 -4.02
C ASP A 293 8.26 10.76 -5.05
N ILE A 294 7.90 10.01 -6.10
CA ILE A 294 8.81 9.72 -7.21
C ILE A 294 9.28 11.02 -7.87
N THR A 295 8.34 11.91 -8.17
CA THR A 295 8.62 13.20 -8.82
C THR A 295 9.54 14.05 -7.94
N ASN A 296 9.28 14.09 -6.62
CA ASN A 296 10.09 14.80 -5.63
C ASN A 296 11.51 14.23 -5.57
N LEU A 297 11.68 12.91 -5.46
CA LEU A 297 13.00 12.26 -5.44
C LEU A 297 13.79 12.49 -6.73
N LEU A 298 13.14 12.37 -7.89
CA LEU A 298 13.80 12.65 -9.18
C LEU A 298 14.24 14.12 -9.29
N SER A 299 13.47 15.05 -8.73
CA SER A 299 13.81 16.48 -8.72
C SER A 299 15.01 16.84 -7.85
N LEU A 300 15.34 16.02 -6.84
CA LEU A 300 16.52 16.18 -6.00
C LEU A 300 17.83 15.78 -6.70
N GLY A 301 17.74 15.04 -7.81
CA GLY A 301 18.88 14.64 -8.63
C GLY A 301 19.66 13.42 -8.14
N SER A 302 20.77 13.11 -8.83
CA SER A 302 21.51 11.86 -8.62
C SER A 302 21.97 11.60 -7.18
N PRO A 303 22.46 12.59 -6.39
CA PRO A 303 22.90 12.34 -5.01
C PRO A 303 21.82 11.75 -4.10
N ALA A 304 20.61 12.31 -4.13
CA ALA A 304 19.48 11.82 -3.33
C ALA A 304 19.04 10.42 -3.76
N LEU A 305 19.00 10.17 -5.07
CA LEU A 305 18.66 8.85 -5.61
C LEU A 305 19.69 7.79 -5.22
N ILE A 306 20.99 8.13 -5.20
CA ILE A 306 22.05 7.23 -4.75
C ILE A 306 21.88 6.91 -3.26
N CYS A 307 21.59 7.90 -2.41
CA CYS A 307 21.30 7.66 -0.99
C CYS A 307 20.08 6.75 -0.80
N MET A 308 19.01 6.97 -1.56
CA MET A 308 17.83 6.11 -1.56
C MET A 308 18.15 4.67 -1.97
N LEU A 309 18.90 4.47 -3.07
CA LEU A 309 19.28 3.15 -3.54
C LEU A 309 20.24 2.44 -2.56
N CYS A 310 21.11 3.18 -1.88
CA CYS A 310 21.94 2.67 -0.78
C CYS A 310 21.08 2.20 0.40
N ASP A 311 20.05 2.95 0.75
CA ASP A 311 19.12 2.58 1.83
C ASP A 311 18.32 1.32 1.49
N LEU A 312 17.79 1.26 0.26
CA LEU A 312 17.12 0.08 -0.26
C LEU A 312 18.05 -1.14 -0.30
N GLN A 313 19.31 -0.96 -0.70
CA GLN A 313 20.29 -2.04 -0.66
C GLN A 313 20.54 -2.52 0.78
N ARG A 314 20.67 -1.60 1.75
CA ARG A 314 20.83 -1.93 3.18
C ARG A 314 19.62 -2.71 3.71
N MET A 315 18.41 -2.33 3.31
CA MET A 315 17.16 -3.02 3.64
C MET A 315 17.17 -4.48 3.14
N ILE A 316 17.46 -4.69 1.86
CA ILE A 316 17.53 -6.02 1.25
C ILE A 316 18.64 -6.88 1.89
N MET A 317 19.80 -6.29 2.18
CA MET A 317 20.91 -6.98 2.83
C MET A 317 20.57 -7.39 4.28
N ALA A 318 19.87 -6.53 5.03
CA ALA A 318 19.41 -6.83 6.39
C ALA A 318 18.44 -8.00 6.39
N ALA A 319 17.42 -7.98 5.52
CA ALA A 319 16.51 -9.12 5.31
C ALA A 319 17.29 -10.41 4.99
N GLY A 320 18.29 -10.32 4.11
CA GLY A 320 19.14 -11.45 3.76
C GLY A 320 20.00 -12.00 4.92
N ARG A 321 20.31 -11.19 5.94
CA ARG A 321 21.01 -11.62 7.16
C ARG A 321 20.05 -12.29 8.14
N GLU A 322 18.90 -11.69 8.39
CA GLU A 322 17.86 -12.23 9.29
C GLU A 322 17.30 -13.56 8.79
N LEU A 323 17.13 -13.70 7.47
CA LEU A 323 16.76 -15.00 6.89
C LEU A 323 17.79 -16.08 7.17
N LYS A 324 19.08 -15.77 7.41
CA LYS A 324 20.09 -16.81 7.70
C LYS A 324 19.91 -17.38 9.11
N SER A 325 19.56 -16.54 10.09
CA SER A 325 19.41 -16.92 11.50
C SER A 325 18.15 -17.73 11.79
N GLU A 326 17.07 -17.59 11.00
CA GLU A 326 15.82 -18.33 11.26
C GLU A 326 15.89 -19.83 10.91
N LYS A 327 15.30 -20.67 11.77
CA LYS A 327 15.24 -22.14 11.59
C LYS A 327 14.07 -22.64 10.70
N GLN A 328 13.41 -21.76 9.95
CA GLN A 328 12.21 -22.10 9.14
C GLN A 328 12.49 -23.03 7.92
N ARG A 329 11.41 -23.65 7.38
CA ARG A 329 11.38 -24.65 6.29
C ARG A 329 12.32 -24.30 5.12
N LYS A 330 13.32 -25.17 4.89
CA LYS A 330 14.50 -24.96 3.99
C LYS A 330 14.19 -24.49 2.56
N LEU A 331 13.10 -24.96 1.95
CA LEU A 331 12.78 -24.71 0.53
C LEU A 331 12.35 -23.26 0.24
N ARG A 332 11.31 -22.75 0.93
CA ARG A 332 10.82 -21.37 0.73
C ARG A 332 11.89 -20.32 1.07
N LYS A 333 12.66 -20.56 2.13
CA LYS A 333 13.81 -19.73 2.54
C LYS A 333 14.88 -19.62 1.44
N SER A 334 15.13 -20.70 0.70
CA SER A 334 16.10 -20.69 -0.40
C SER A 334 15.65 -19.81 -1.57
N GLU A 335 14.37 -19.90 -1.94
CA GLU A 335 13.79 -19.09 -3.01
C GLU A 335 13.74 -17.60 -2.64
N THR A 336 13.28 -17.25 -1.44
CA THR A 336 13.28 -15.85 -1.00
C THR A 336 14.70 -15.27 -0.96
N LYS A 337 15.67 -16.06 -0.51
CA LYS A 337 17.07 -15.64 -0.48
C LYS A 337 17.66 -15.43 -1.89
N SER A 338 17.27 -16.23 -2.88
CA SER A 338 17.74 -16.02 -4.26
C SER A 338 17.13 -14.74 -4.85
N LYS A 339 15.84 -14.48 -4.60
CA LYS A 339 15.16 -13.23 -5.00
C LYS A 339 15.81 -12.00 -4.38
N LEU A 340 16.07 -12.02 -3.08
CA LEU A 340 16.76 -10.92 -2.38
C LEU A 340 18.15 -10.63 -2.96
N LYS A 341 18.94 -11.67 -3.24
CA LYS A 341 20.27 -11.49 -3.88
C LYS A 341 20.18 -10.91 -5.28
N LEU A 342 19.18 -11.31 -6.07
CA LEU A 342 18.98 -10.78 -7.41
C LEU A 342 18.56 -9.30 -7.34
N ALA A 343 17.65 -8.97 -6.43
CA ALA A 343 17.21 -7.61 -6.17
C ALA A 343 18.37 -6.72 -5.70
N GLU A 344 19.17 -7.18 -4.73
CA GLU A 344 20.37 -6.48 -4.24
C GLU A 344 21.32 -6.12 -5.38
N ARG A 345 21.62 -7.08 -6.27
CA ARG A 345 22.49 -6.86 -7.43
C ARG A 345 21.89 -5.88 -8.43
N LYS A 346 20.58 -5.95 -8.67
CA LYS A 346 19.89 -5.06 -9.60
C LYS A 346 19.83 -3.62 -9.05
N VAL A 347 19.56 -3.45 -7.76
CA VAL A 347 19.60 -2.16 -7.07
C VAL A 347 21.02 -1.56 -7.15
N TYR A 348 22.05 -2.37 -6.87
CA TYR A 348 23.45 -1.93 -6.98
C TYR A 348 23.81 -1.49 -8.41
N PHE A 349 23.38 -2.26 -9.41
CA PHE A 349 23.60 -1.92 -10.81
C PHE A 349 22.92 -0.60 -11.21
N ILE A 350 21.66 -0.40 -10.80
CA ILE A 350 20.92 0.83 -11.06
C ILE A 350 21.55 2.02 -10.33
N MET A 351 22.07 1.82 -9.12
CA MET A 351 22.80 2.85 -8.39
C MET A 351 24.05 3.33 -9.15
N CYS A 352 24.83 2.40 -9.70
CA CYS A 352 25.97 2.76 -10.57
C CYS A 352 25.51 3.47 -11.84
N TRP A 353 24.36 3.07 -12.41
CA TRP A 353 23.81 3.72 -13.60
C TRP A 353 23.34 5.16 -13.34
N VAL A 354 22.63 5.39 -12.23
CA VAL A 354 22.16 6.73 -11.81
C VAL A 354 23.35 7.68 -11.59
N HIS A 355 24.45 7.19 -11.06
CA HIS A 355 25.66 7.99 -10.85
C HIS A 355 26.22 8.57 -12.15
N GLU A 356 26.12 7.85 -13.27
CA GLU A 356 26.57 8.31 -14.58
C GLU A 356 25.52 9.15 -15.35
N GLN A 357 24.30 9.30 -14.82
CA GLN A 357 23.24 10.05 -15.50
C GLN A 357 23.33 11.57 -15.26
N PRO A 358 23.10 12.40 -16.29
CA PRO A 358 23.02 13.84 -16.11
C PRO A 358 21.71 14.23 -15.40
N ASN A 359 21.77 15.22 -14.51
CA ASN A 359 20.59 15.73 -13.79
C ASN A 359 19.43 16.11 -14.72
N LYS A 360 19.72 16.64 -15.91
CA LYS A 360 18.69 16.99 -16.92
C LYS A 360 17.86 15.78 -17.34
N ALA A 361 18.47 14.60 -17.48
CA ALA A 361 17.74 13.38 -17.85
C ALA A 361 16.77 12.95 -16.74
N LEU A 362 17.19 13.07 -15.48
CA LEU A 362 16.36 12.79 -14.31
C LEU A 362 15.20 13.78 -14.18
N SER A 363 15.44 15.08 -14.45
CA SER A 363 14.37 16.08 -14.50
C SER A 363 13.37 15.81 -15.63
N SER A 364 13.83 15.38 -16.81
CA SER A 364 12.94 14.96 -17.89
C SER A 364 12.11 13.73 -17.51
N LEU A 365 12.71 12.76 -16.82
CA LEU A 365 11.97 11.61 -16.30
C LEU A 365 10.90 12.02 -15.28
N ALA A 366 11.20 12.98 -14.41
CA ALA A 366 10.23 13.53 -13.46
C ALA A 366 9.02 14.18 -14.18
N ALA A 367 9.27 14.91 -15.28
CA ALA A 367 8.22 15.51 -16.08
C ALA A 367 7.33 14.44 -16.74
N ILE A 368 7.91 13.35 -17.25
CA ILE A 368 7.16 12.22 -17.80
C ILE A 368 6.28 11.57 -16.72
N VAL A 369 6.84 11.29 -15.54
CA VAL A 369 6.08 10.71 -14.40
C VAL A 369 4.90 11.61 -14.00
N SER A 370 5.11 12.93 -13.95
CA SER A 370 4.07 13.91 -13.62
C SER A 370 2.97 13.97 -14.69
N ALA A 371 3.33 13.87 -15.97
CA ALA A 371 2.36 13.79 -17.07
C ALA A 371 1.51 12.51 -17.01
N GLU A 372 2.14 11.36 -16.75
CA GLU A 372 1.44 10.07 -16.59
C GLU A 372 0.47 10.10 -15.40
N LYS A 373 0.87 10.72 -14.28
CA LYS A 373 -0.03 10.95 -13.14
C LYS A 373 -1.28 11.72 -13.54
N SER A 374 -1.10 12.81 -14.29
CA SER A 374 -2.21 13.66 -14.74
C SER A 374 -3.18 12.88 -15.62
N SER A 375 -2.65 12.10 -16.56
CA SER A 375 -3.43 11.17 -17.39
C SER A 375 -4.23 10.16 -16.55
N LEU A 376 -3.61 9.51 -15.55
CA LEU A 376 -4.29 8.58 -14.64
C LEU A 376 -5.45 9.23 -13.87
N MET A 377 -5.32 10.51 -13.50
CA MET A 377 -6.38 11.24 -12.81
C MET A 377 -7.56 11.60 -13.74
N GLU A 378 -7.29 11.93 -15.01
CA GLU A 378 -8.33 12.22 -16.00
C GLU A 378 -9.22 11.01 -16.31
N TYR A 379 -8.65 9.80 -16.34
CA TYR A 379 -9.42 8.55 -16.47
C TYR A 379 -10.30 8.26 -15.25
N GLY A 380 -9.94 8.76 -14.06
CA GLY A 380 -10.72 8.62 -12.83
C GLY A 380 -11.83 9.66 -12.65
N GLY A 381 -11.71 10.84 -13.30
CA GLY A 381 -12.59 11.99 -13.12
C GLY A 381 -13.80 12.07 -14.06
N ASN A 382 -13.81 11.34 -15.17
CA ASN A 382 -14.88 11.45 -16.17
C ASN A 382 -16.08 10.54 -15.86
N LYS A 383 -16.91 10.95 -14.88
CA LYS A 383 -18.40 11.05 -14.95
C LYS A 383 -19.03 11.39 -13.58
N SER A 384 -19.64 12.58 -13.55
CA SER A 384 -20.58 13.15 -12.57
C SER A 384 -20.01 13.76 -11.27
N PHE A 385 -19.69 15.05 -11.35
CA PHE A 385 -20.05 15.98 -10.28
C PHE A 385 -21.29 16.75 -10.74
N SER A 386 -22.45 16.45 -10.16
CA SER A 386 -23.52 17.45 -10.11
C SER A 386 -23.10 18.46 -9.05
N ARG A 387 -22.77 19.68 -9.47
CA ARG A 387 -22.65 20.82 -8.55
C ARG A 387 -24.01 20.98 -7.91
N THR A 388 -24.15 20.62 -6.64
CA THR A 388 -25.27 21.09 -5.83
C THR A 388 -25.10 22.59 -5.69
N GLU A 389 -25.84 23.34 -6.50
CA GLU A 389 -26.05 24.77 -6.29
C GLU A 389 -26.64 24.95 -4.89
N LYS A 390 -25.80 25.39 -3.95
CA LYS A 390 -26.29 25.94 -2.69
C LYS A 390 -26.94 27.27 -3.03
N ASN A 391 -28.27 27.26 -3.16
CA ASN A 391 -29.10 28.44 -3.13
C ASN A 391 -28.79 29.23 -1.85
N ALA A 392 -28.03 30.30 -1.98
CA ALA A 392 -27.87 31.30 -0.94
C ALA A 392 -29.18 32.10 -0.86
N ALA A 393 -30.07 31.70 0.04
CA ALA A 393 -31.18 32.54 0.46
C ALA A 393 -30.61 33.79 1.13
N GLY A 394 -30.68 34.92 0.42
CA GLY A 394 -30.23 36.22 0.91
C GLY A 394 -31.06 36.67 2.10
N ASN A 395 -30.44 36.66 3.28
CA ASN A 395 -30.98 37.31 4.47
C ASN A 395 -30.72 38.83 4.34
N LYS A 396 -31.69 39.57 3.80
CA LYS A 396 -31.65 41.04 3.73
C LYS A 396 -31.84 41.63 5.13
N GLY A 397 -30.73 41.84 5.83
CA GLY A 397 -30.66 42.73 6.99
C GLY A 397 -30.87 44.18 6.54
N LYS A 398 -31.85 44.84 7.14
CA LYS A 398 -32.24 46.23 6.94
C LYS A 398 -31.06 47.17 7.22
N ALA A 399 -30.70 48.02 6.26
CA ALA A 399 -29.91 49.21 6.50
C ALA A 399 -30.87 50.38 6.74
N LEU A 400 -30.81 50.96 7.94
CA LEU A 400 -31.39 52.24 8.30
C LEU A 400 -30.58 53.35 7.61
N ILE A 401 -31.25 54.19 6.82
CA ILE A 401 -30.83 55.57 6.57
C ILE A 401 -32.07 56.43 6.74
N GLU A 402 -32.02 57.33 7.72
CA GLU A 402 -32.96 58.42 7.93
C GLU A 402 -32.21 59.74 7.67
N GLU A 403 -32.98 60.75 7.25
CA GLU A 403 -32.65 62.12 6.81
C GLU A 403 -32.21 62.23 5.34
N MET A 404 -32.94 62.93 4.47
CA MET A 404 -33.75 64.14 4.65
C MET A 404 -35.07 64.12 3.88
#